data_AF-M3H3W5-F1
#
_entry.id   AF-M3H3W5-F1
#
_cell.length_a   1.000
_cell.length_b   1.000
_cell.length_c   1.000
_cell.angle_alpha   90.00
_cell.angle_beta   90.00
_cell.angle_gamma   90.00
#
_symmetry.space_group_name_H-M   'P 1'
#
loop_
_entity.id
_entity.type
_entity.pdbx_description
1 polymer ?
#
loop_
_entity_poly.entity_id
_entity_poly.type
_entity_poly.pdbx_seq_one_letter_code
_entity_poly.pdbx_strand_id
1 'polypeptide(L)' 'MLEELGIPYTVHPINLDKLEQKQEWFLKINPNGRIPAIIDKDNEDFTVFESGAILIYLAEKPENFCLKIQKKKVP' A
#
# COMPACT_ATOMS: atom_id res chain seq x y z
N MET A 1 -1.07 -7.24 4.60
CA MET A 1 0.05 -7.18 3.65
C MET A 1 1.22 -6.42 4.24
N LEU A 2 1.15 -5.11 4.50
CA LEU A 2 2.28 -4.37 5.10
C LEU A 2 2.81 -5.02 6.40
N GLU A 3 1.91 -5.39 7.31
CA GLU A 3 2.26 -6.16 8.53
C GLU A 3 2.93 -7.52 8.23
N GLU A 4 2.38 -8.29 7.29
CA GLU A 4 2.92 -9.60 6.88
C GLU A 4 4.32 -9.50 6.27
N LEU A 5 4.60 -8.38 5.60
CA LEU A 5 5.90 -8.08 4.98
C LEU A 5 6.86 -7.40 5.97
N GLY A 6 6.41 -7.04 7.17
CA GLY A 6 7.21 -6.30 8.15
C GLY A 6 7.65 -4.91 7.67
N ILE A 7 6.97 -4.33 6.68
CA ILE A 7 7.29 -2.99 6.16
C ILE A 7 6.79 -1.94 7.16
N PRO A 8 7.63 -1.05 7.70
CA PRO A 8 7.18 0.07 8.51
C PRO A 8 6.29 1.01 7.71
N TYR A 9 5.18 1.47 8.29
CA TYR A 9 4.25 2.37 7.61
C TYR A 9 3.67 3.40 8.59
N THR A 10 3.22 4.52 8.05
CA THR A 10 2.44 5.52 8.79
C THR A 10 0.99 5.45 8.31
N VAL A 11 0.05 5.34 9.24
CA VAL A 11 -1.39 5.37 8.93
C VAL A 11 -1.86 6.82 8.86
N HIS A 12 -2.48 7.18 7.74
CA HIS A 12 -3.20 8.43 7.58
C HIS A 12 -4.71 8.13 7.51
N PRO A 13 -5.46 8.34 8.61
CA PRO A 13 -6.91 8.11 8.60
C PRO A 13 -7.59 9.15 7.71
N ILE A 14 -8.49 8.69 6.83
CA ILE A 14 -9.27 9.54 5.93
C ILE A 14 -10.72 9.57 6.39
N ASN A 15 -11.26 10.77 6.67
CA ASN A 15 -12.63 10.95 7.09
C ASN A 15 -13.57 10.98 5.87
N LEU A 16 -14.27 9.86 5.67
CA LEU A 16 -15.20 9.70 4.55
C LEU A 16 -16.47 10.55 4.68
N ASP A 17 -16.94 10.81 5.91
CA ASP A 17 -18.12 11.66 6.17
C ASP A 17 -17.87 13.12 5.77
N LYS A 18 -16.61 13.56 5.93
CA LYS A 18 -16.15 14.89 5.50
C LYS A 18 -15.67 14.93 4.04
N LEU A 19 -15.82 13.83 3.30
CA LEU A 19 -15.35 13.68 1.92
C LEU A 19 -13.86 14.02 1.74
N GLU A 20 -13.03 13.70 2.72
CA GLU A 20 -11.59 14.01 2.70
C GLU A 20 -10.87 13.35 1.51
N GLN A 21 -11.30 12.15 1.11
CA GLN A 21 -10.85 11.44 -0.10
C GLN A 21 -11.19 12.16 -1.41
N LYS A 22 -12.00 13.22 -1.38
CA LYS A 22 -12.36 14.06 -2.53
C LYS A 22 -11.66 15.41 -2.52
N GLN A 23 -10.88 15.72 -1.48
CA GLN A 23 -10.12 16.96 -1.41
C GLN A 23 -8.95 16.94 -2.41
N GLU A 24 -8.57 18.12 -2.90
CA GLU A 24 -7.59 18.27 -3.97
C GLU A 24 -6.26 17.58 -3.65
N TRP A 25 -5.82 17.64 -2.39
CA TRP A 25 -4.57 17.00 -1.97
C TRP A 25 -4.63 15.47 -2.06
N PHE A 26 -5.78 14.85 -1.75
CA PHE A 26 -5.94 13.39 -1.87
C PHE A 26 -6.10 12.99 -3.34
N LEU A 27 -6.79 13.80 -4.14
CA LEU A 27 -6.94 13.55 -5.57
C LEU A 27 -5.62 13.61 -6.35
N LYS A 28 -4.63 14.35 -5.86
CA LYS A 28 -3.24 14.30 -6.38
C LYS A 28 -2.57 12.94 -6.15
N ILE A 29 -2.99 12.20 -5.12
CA ILE A 29 -2.47 10.86 -4.80
C ILE A 29 -3.29 9.79 -5.54
N ASN A 30 -4.62 9.90 -5.50
CA ASN A 30 -5.54 9.01 -6.18
C ASN A 30 -6.65 9.81 -6.88
N PRO A 31 -6.59 9.97 -8.22
CA PRO A 31 -7.62 10.67 -8.99
C PRO A 31 -9.03 10.07 -8.89
N ASN A 32 -9.16 8.78 -8.56
CA ASN A 32 -10.46 8.12 -8.30
C ASN A 32 -11.11 8.60 -6.98
N GLY A 33 -10.29 9.16 -6.08
CA GLY A 33 -10.73 9.65 -4.76
C GLY A 33 -11.35 8.55 -3.92
N ARG A 34 -10.66 7.40 -3.83
CA ARG A 34 -11.04 6.25 -3.01
C ARG A 34 -9.83 5.76 -2.22
N ILE A 35 -10.07 5.19 -1.05
CA ILE A 35 -9.05 4.41 -0.33
C ILE A 35 -9.11 2.95 -0.79
N PRO A 36 -8.00 2.17 -0.66
CA PRO A 36 -6.68 2.57 -0.19
C PRO A 36 -5.80 3.24 -1.26
N ALA A 37 -4.82 4.02 -0.79
CA ALA A 37 -3.69 4.54 -1.55
C ALA A 37 -2.46 4.59 -0.64
N ILE A 38 -1.26 4.41 -1.19
CA ILE A 38 0.02 4.49 -0.48
C ILE A 38 0.97 5.46 -1.18
N ILE A 39 1.93 5.99 -0.43
CA ILE A 39 3.04 6.79 -0.93
C ILE A 39 4.32 6.08 -0.50
N ASP A 40 5.15 5.69 -1.46
CA ASP A 40 6.46 5.12 -1.20
C ASP A 40 7.50 6.23 -1.03
N LYS A 41 7.85 6.51 0.23
CA LYS A 41 8.83 7.54 0.59
C LYS A 41 10.25 7.21 0.15
N ASP A 42 10.59 5.94 -0.03
CA ASP A 42 11.93 5.51 -0.45
C ASP A 42 12.10 5.56 -1.97
N ASN A 43 11.00 5.81 -2.70
CA ASN A 43 10.95 5.80 -4.15
C ASN A 43 10.33 7.12 -4.66
N GLU A 44 10.96 8.26 -4.34
CA GLU A 44 10.59 9.59 -4.84
C GLU A 44 9.11 9.95 -4.63
N ASP A 45 8.54 9.62 -3.46
CA ASP A 45 7.13 9.83 -3.15
C ASP A 45 6.17 9.16 -4.16
N PHE A 46 6.56 8.03 -4.75
CA PHE A 46 5.76 7.33 -5.75
C PHE A 46 4.43 6.87 -5.17
N THR A 47 3.33 7.27 -5.81
CA THR A 47 1.97 7.00 -5.35
C THR A 47 1.40 5.76 -6.02
N VAL A 48 0.81 4.86 -5.24
CA VAL A 48 0.10 3.68 -5.74
C VAL A 48 -1.30 3.66 -5.15
N PHE A 49 -2.31 3.54 -6.01
CA PHE A 49 -3.71 3.43 -5.64
C PHE A 49 -4.34 2.23 -6.35
N GLU A 50 -5.57 1.87 -5.95
CA GLU A 50 -6.21 0.57 -6.21
C GLU A 50 -5.57 -0.57 -5.41
N SER A 51 -6.39 -1.27 -4.62
CA SER A 51 -5.93 -2.30 -3.68
C SER A 51 -5.15 -3.42 -4.36
N GLY A 52 -5.59 -3.88 -5.53
CA GLY A 52 -4.87 -4.91 -6.31
C GLY A 52 -3.50 -4.45 -6.78
N ALA A 53 -3.38 -3.22 -7.28
CA ALA A 53 -2.11 -2.66 -7.73
C ALA A 53 -1.15 -2.46 -6.55
N ILE A 54 -1.65 -2.02 -5.39
CA ILE A 54 -0.86 -1.91 -4.16
C ILE A 54 -0.30 -3.28 -3.76
N LEU A 55 -1.10 -4.35 -3.80
CA LEU A 55 -0.63 -5.69 -3.46
C LEU A 55 0.47 -6.19 -4.41
N ILE A 56 0.29 -5.97 -5.72
CA ILE A 56 1.30 -6.34 -6.73
C ILE A 56 2.59 -5.53 -6.51
N TYR A 57 2.46 -4.21 -6.33
CA TYR A 57 3.60 -3.33 -6.07
C TYR A 57 4.40 -3.76 -4.82
N LEU A 58 3.71 -4.06 -3.72
CA LEU A 58 4.36 -4.52 -2.49
C LEU A 58 5.01 -5.89 -2.63
N ALA A 59 4.48 -6.76 -3.50
CA ALA A 59 5.05 -8.07 -3.79
C ALA A 59 6.30 -7.99 -4.69
N GLU A 60 6.35 -7.01 -5.59
CA GLU A 60 7.47 -6.77 -6.51
C GLU A 60 8.58 -5.89 -5.91
N LYS A 61 8.28 -5.10 -4.87
CA LYS A 61 9.30 -4.29 -4.19
C LYS A 61 10.42 -5.21 -3.69
N PRO A 62 11.71 -4.94 -4.02
CA PRO A 62 12.81 -5.91 -4.01
C PRO A 62 13.17 -6.53 -2.64
N GLU A 63 12.55 -6.10 -1.54
CA GLU A 63 12.69 -6.76 -0.23
C GLU A 63 11.75 -7.98 -0.06
N ASN A 64 10.68 -8.10 -0.86
CA ASN A 64 9.61 -9.08 -0.63
C ASN A 64 9.46 -10.18 -1.69
N PHE A 65 10.30 -10.20 -2.73
CA PHE A 65 10.36 -11.36 -3.63
C PHE A 65 11.17 -12.51 -3.02
N CYS A 66 10.70 -13.01 -1.88
CA CYS A 66 11.08 -14.32 -1.39
C CYS A 66 9.80 -15.14 -1.19
N LEU A 67 9.43 -15.90 -2.23
CA LEU A 67 8.64 -17.12 -2.06
C LEU A 67 9.48 -18.10 -1.21
N LYS A 68 9.60 -17.85 0.10
CA LYS A 68 9.90 -18.92 1.04
C LYS A 68 8.63 -19.73 1.16
N ILE A 69 8.43 -20.65 0.22
CA ILE A 69 7.61 -21.83 0.47
C ILE A 69 8.30 -22.55 1.64
N GLN A 70 7.88 -22.22 2.87
CA GLN A 70 8.21 -23.01 4.02
C GLN A 70 7.57 -24.36 3.79
N LYS A 71 8.38 -25.35 3.43
CA LYS A 71 7.99 -26.75 3.53
C LYS A 71 7.64 -27.00 4.98
N LYS A 72 6.35 -27.05 5.30
CA LYS A 72 5.85 -27.52 6.59
C LYS A 72 6.31 -28.97 6.69
N LYS A 73 7.38 -29.22 7.44
CA LYS A 73 7.81 -30.56 7.82
C LYS A 73 6.86 -30.97 8.95
N VAL A 74 5.81 -31.69 8.58
CA VAL A 74 4.90 -32.31 9.54
C VAL A 74 5.61 -33.56 10.09
N PRO A 75 5.69 -33.77 11.42
CA PRO A 75 5.95 -35.10 11.96
C PRO A 75 4.79 -36.05 11.67
#